data_AF-A0A662DZN7-F1
#
_entry.id   AF-A0A662DZN7-F1
#
_cell.length_a   1.000
_cell.length_b   1.000
_cell.length_c   1.000
_cell.angle_alpha   90.00
_cell.angle_beta   90.00
_cell.angle_gamma   90.00
#
_symmetry.space_group_name_H-M   'P 1'
#
loop_
_entity.id
_entity.type
_entity.pdbx_description
1 polymer ?
#
loop_
_entity_poly.entity_id
_entity_poly.type
_entity_poly.pdbx_seq_one_letter_code
_entity_poly.pdbx_strand_id
1 'polypeptide(L)'
;MCRRPMYHSSIRPKNSPAPGPRRSSSASATVTSMYSFVNSSADASGSRDSSREIIRSREERANARRTRSCWSSGNSSAFIRPDKLSASSDREFGCTGCSVEQSSTVWFLVPIAYVLGTFPSAILVARAYGVDIATYGSGNPGASNVTRALGWRKGVWVYFLDATKGAMAALMGLVLSGLPMAYWCGAAAIVGHMFPVFRHFRGGKGVATGSGVLLVVQPLLAPLAVALWWIITKLTGKAALGSVIAVAFVPVGLIWEGAPAWEFVAVAGCSALILVKHWSNIVRMIRREEHSLSEN
;
A
#
# COMPACT_ATOMS: atom_id res chain seq x y z
N MET A 1 66.63 -0.13 33.95
CA MET A 1 67.88 -0.21 33.16
C MET A 1 67.78 -1.37 32.16
N CYS A 2 68.54 -1.32 31.05
CA CYS A 2 69.01 -2.41 30.16
C CYS A 2 68.18 -3.71 29.95
N ARG A 3 68.07 -4.29 28.74
CA ARG A 3 68.48 -3.92 27.36
C ARG A 3 67.68 -4.80 26.39
N ARG A 4 67.39 -4.33 25.17
CA ARG A 4 67.08 -5.22 24.02
C ARG A 4 68.37 -5.64 23.31
N PRO A 5 68.35 -6.75 22.56
CA PRO A 5 69.00 -6.83 21.25
C PRO A 5 67.98 -6.98 20.11
N MET A 6 68.38 -6.63 18.89
CA MET A 6 67.69 -6.97 17.63
C MET A 6 68.68 -7.60 16.65
N TYR A 7 68.23 -8.57 15.86
CA TYR A 7 68.75 -8.99 14.55
C TYR A 7 67.52 -9.57 13.79
N HIS A 8 67.14 -9.13 12.58
CA HIS A 8 67.67 -9.55 11.26
C HIS A 8 67.90 -11.07 11.17
N SER A 9 67.40 -11.85 10.18
CA SER A 9 66.58 -11.58 8.96
C SER A 9 65.98 -12.94 8.47
N SER A 10 65.37 -13.19 7.29
CA SER A 10 65.23 -12.48 6.00
C SER A 10 64.05 -13.03 5.12
N ILE A 11 63.73 -12.33 4.02
CA ILE A 11 63.27 -12.81 2.68
C ILE A 11 61.97 -13.66 2.52
N ARG A 12 61.15 -13.29 1.52
CA ARG A 12 59.91 -13.97 1.01
C ARG A 12 60.27 -14.96 -0.13
N PRO A 13 59.42 -15.95 -0.55
CA PRO A 13 58.24 -15.63 -1.39
C PRO A 13 57.03 -16.62 -1.38
N LYS A 14 55.91 -16.10 -1.94
CA LYS A 14 54.85 -16.79 -2.73
C LYS A 14 54.22 -18.09 -2.19
N ASN A 15 52.93 -18.01 -1.89
CA ASN A 15 51.92 -18.74 -2.69
C ASN A 15 50.55 -18.02 -2.62
N SER A 16 49.86 -17.93 -3.76
CA SER A 16 48.55 -17.29 -3.89
C SER A 16 47.63 -18.15 -4.75
N PRO A 17 46.39 -18.43 -4.33
CA PRO A 17 45.31 -18.82 -5.22
C PRO A 17 44.64 -17.56 -5.82
N ALA A 18 44.45 -17.54 -7.13
CA ALA A 18 43.70 -16.51 -7.86
C ALA A 18 42.18 -16.87 -7.90
N PRO A 19 41.27 -15.96 -8.31
CA PRO A 19 39.87 -16.01 -7.87
C PRO A 19 38.95 -16.91 -8.73
N GLY A 20 38.00 -17.57 -8.06
CA GLY A 20 36.85 -18.22 -8.70
C GLY A 20 35.63 -17.27 -8.78
N PRO A 21 34.93 -17.16 -9.93
CA PRO A 21 33.84 -16.20 -10.10
C PRO A 21 32.48 -16.76 -9.63
N ARG A 22 31.68 -15.93 -8.93
CA ARG A 22 30.22 -16.12 -8.90
C ARG A 22 29.40 -14.87 -8.50
N ARG A 23 28.82 -14.25 -9.54
CA ARG A 23 27.51 -13.56 -9.65
C ARG A 23 27.15 -12.41 -8.69
N SER A 24 26.71 -11.33 -9.31
CA SER A 24 26.03 -10.17 -8.72
C SER A 24 24.55 -10.44 -8.42
N SER A 25 23.91 -9.48 -7.73
CA SER A 25 22.51 -9.47 -7.26
C SER A 25 22.21 -10.43 -6.09
N SER A 26 21.24 -10.15 -5.20
CA SER A 26 20.15 -9.18 -5.32
C SER A 26 19.81 -8.44 -4.02
N ALA A 27 19.81 -7.11 -4.06
CA ALA A 27 19.12 -6.27 -3.09
C ALA A 27 17.63 -6.17 -3.45
N SER A 28 16.91 -7.30 -3.38
CA SER A 28 15.52 -7.40 -3.86
C SER A 28 14.62 -8.39 -3.09
N ALA A 29 15.13 -9.08 -2.07
CA ALA A 29 14.42 -10.18 -1.40
C ALA A 29 13.27 -9.73 -0.47
N THR A 30 13.33 -8.51 0.09
CA THR A 30 12.41 -8.06 1.15
C THR A 30 10.99 -7.70 0.67
N VAL A 31 10.79 -7.56 -0.65
CA VAL A 31 9.48 -7.14 -1.23
C VAL A 31 8.66 -8.34 -1.73
N THR A 32 9.32 -9.39 -2.24
CA THR A 32 8.65 -10.55 -2.82
C THR A 32 7.90 -11.40 -1.79
N SER A 33 8.38 -11.47 -0.54
CA SER A 33 7.79 -12.31 0.50
C SER A 33 6.37 -11.91 0.92
N MET A 34 5.90 -10.71 0.54
CA MET A 34 4.56 -10.21 0.90
C MET A 34 3.48 -10.60 -0.13
N TYR A 35 3.88 -11.08 -1.32
CA TYR A 35 2.95 -11.51 -2.38
C TYR A 35 2.60 -13.00 -2.35
N SER A 36 3.41 -13.83 -1.69
CA SER A 36 3.30 -15.30 -1.76
C SER A 36 2.05 -15.88 -1.10
N PHE A 37 1.38 -15.14 -0.22
CA PHE A 37 0.31 -15.68 0.64
C PHE A 37 -1.12 -15.45 0.13
N VAL A 38 -1.30 -14.67 -0.95
CA VAL A 38 -2.63 -14.24 -1.45
C VAL A 38 -3.12 -15.08 -2.64
N ASN A 39 -2.22 -15.72 -3.38
CA ASN A 39 -2.52 -16.31 -4.70
C ASN A 39 -2.91 -17.80 -4.70
N SER A 40 -3.25 -18.39 -3.55
CA SER A 40 -3.53 -19.84 -3.41
C SER A 40 -5.03 -20.20 -3.38
N SER A 41 -5.90 -19.35 -3.94
CA SER A 41 -7.37 -19.53 -3.87
C SER A 41 -8.13 -19.02 -5.10
N ALA A 42 -7.55 -19.16 -6.31
CA ALA A 42 -8.20 -18.77 -7.56
C ALA A 42 -7.75 -19.62 -8.75
N ASP A 43 -8.35 -20.81 -8.92
CA ASP A 43 -8.33 -21.50 -10.21
C ASP A 43 -9.52 -22.48 -10.38
N ALA A 44 -9.81 -22.85 -11.64
CA ALA A 44 -10.77 -23.88 -12.07
C ALA A 44 -12.28 -23.68 -11.83
N SER A 45 -12.90 -22.65 -12.43
CA SER A 45 -14.32 -22.70 -12.82
C SER A 45 -14.59 -22.01 -14.18
N GLY A 46 -14.59 -22.78 -15.27
CA GLY A 46 -14.79 -22.20 -16.62
C GLY A 46 -14.70 -23.19 -17.79
N SER A 47 -15.80 -23.87 -18.08
CA SER A 47 -16.18 -24.47 -19.38
C SER A 47 -15.08 -24.82 -20.41
N ARG A 48 -14.67 -26.10 -20.47
CA ARG A 48 -14.41 -26.79 -21.74
C ARG A 48 -15.02 -28.19 -21.73
N ASP A 49 -16.14 -28.31 -22.43
CA ASP A 49 -16.82 -29.57 -22.71
C ASP A 49 -16.14 -30.29 -23.90
N SER A 50 -16.63 -31.48 -24.28
CA SER A 50 -16.19 -32.24 -25.46
C SER A 50 -14.75 -32.77 -25.42
N SER A 51 -14.41 -33.49 -24.34
CA SER A 51 -13.18 -34.32 -24.26
C SER A 51 -13.20 -35.48 -23.25
N ARG A 52 -14.24 -35.61 -22.40
CA ARG A 52 -14.21 -36.52 -21.23
C ARG A 52 -14.78 -37.93 -21.45
N GLU A 53 -15.31 -38.24 -22.63
CA GLU A 53 -16.06 -39.49 -22.86
C GLU A 53 -15.20 -40.69 -23.29
N ILE A 54 -14.00 -40.46 -23.84
CA ILE A 54 -13.15 -41.54 -24.39
C ILE A 54 -12.32 -42.25 -23.31
N ILE A 55 -11.87 -41.54 -22.27
CA ILE A 55 -10.92 -42.08 -21.25
C ILE A 55 -11.63 -43.03 -20.26
N ARG A 56 -12.89 -42.76 -19.90
CA ARG A 56 -13.64 -43.51 -18.88
C ARG A 56 -13.85 -45.00 -19.22
N SER A 57 -13.71 -45.37 -20.49
CA SER A 57 -13.92 -46.73 -21.01
C SER A 57 -12.81 -47.75 -20.70
N ARG A 58 -11.66 -47.32 -20.16
CA ARG A 58 -10.47 -48.19 -19.97
C ARG A 58 -10.23 -48.65 -18.53
N GLU A 59 -10.58 -47.85 -17.52
CA GLU A 59 -10.24 -48.18 -16.11
C GLU A 59 -11.15 -49.27 -15.52
N GLU A 60 -12.44 -49.26 -15.85
CA GLU A 60 -13.41 -50.28 -15.39
C GLU A 60 -13.04 -51.70 -15.86
N ARG A 61 -12.36 -51.83 -17.00
CA ARG A 61 -11.90 -53.12 -17.55
C ARG A 61 -10.65 -53.67 -16.86
N ALA A 62 -9.93 -52.86 -16.09
CA ALA A 62 -8.75 -53.29 -15.35
C ALA A 62 -9.13 -53.89 -13.98
N ASN A 63 -10.07 -53.28 -13.27
CA ASN A 63 -10.41 -53.69 -11.90
C ASN A 63 -11.18 -55.03 -11.85
N ALA A 64 -11.94 -55.36 -12.90
CA ALA A 64 -12.75 -56.58 -12.98
C ALA A 64 -11.97 -57.90 -13.20
N ARG A 65 -10.62 -57.88 -13.30
CA ARG A 65 -9.78 -59.07 -13.52
C ARG A 65 -8.92 -59.50 -12.33
N ARG A 66 -9.01 -58.80 -11.18
CA ARG A 66 -8.21 -59.11 -9.97
C ARG A 66 -8.98 -59.85 -8.87
N THR A 67 -10.17 -60.36 -9.18
CA THR A 67 -11.11 -60.97 -8.20
C THR A 67 -11.66 -62.33 -8.68
N ARG A 68 -10.77 -63.21 -9.14
CA ARG A 68 -10.99 -64.67 -9.30
C ARG A 68 -9.64 -65.37 -9.51
N SER A 69 -9.49 -66.60 -8.99
CA SER A 69 -8.21 -67.34 -8.78
C SER A 69 -7.44 -66.87 -7.53
N CYS A 70 -7.06 -67.74 -6.57
CA CYS A 70 -7.46 -69.14 -6.38
C CYS A 70 -7.51 -69.53 -4.89
N TRP A 71 -8.22 -70.61 -4.57
CA TRP A 71 -8.30 -71.24 -3.26
C TRP A 71 -7.37 -72.46 -3.22
N SER A 72 -6.46 -72.56 -2.26
CA SER A 72 -6.00 -73.85 -1.70
C SER A 72 -5.08 -73.65 -0.48
N SER A 73 -4.99 -74.71 0.34
CA SER A 73 -4.04 -74.92 1.46
C SER A 73 -3.89 -73.83 2.54
N GLY A 74 -4.41 -74.15 3.74
CA GLY A 74 -3.47 -74.54 4.79
C GLY A 74 -3.29 -73.61 6.02
N ASN A 75 -4.01 -73.98 7.09
CA ASN A 75 -3.53 -73.99 8.48
C ASN A 75 -3.42 -72.67 9.30
N SER A 76 -4.36 -72.56 10.26
CA SER A 76 -4.22 -72.05 11.64
C SER A 76 -3.80 -70.60 11.98
N SER A 77 -4.71 -69.97 12.75
CA SER A 77 -4.48 -69.02 13.87
C SER A 77 -4.22 -67.53 13.59
N ALA A 78 -4.47 -66.72 14.63
CA ALA A 78 -4.24 -65.27 14.74
C ALA A 78 -5.00 -64.34 13.77
N PHE A 79 -6.29 -64.08 14.08
CA PHE A 79 -7.02 -62.92 13.56
C PHE A 79 -6.47 -61.62 14.17
N ILE A 80 -5.50 -60.98 13.52
CA ILE A 80 -4.94 -59.69 13.94
C ILE A 80 -5.83 -58.56 13.39
N ARG A 81 -6.27 -57.66 14.27
CA ARG A 81 -7.04 -56.46 13.90
C ARG A 81 -6.11 -55.39 13.28
N PRO A 82 -6.48 -54.75 12.17
CA PRO A 82 -5.78 -53.58 11.65
C PRO A 82 -6.36 -52.28 12.22
N ASP A 83 -6.37 -52.12 13.55
CA ASP A 83 -6.59 -50.81 14.19
C ASP A 83 -5.28 -50.24 14.76
N LYS A 84 -5.02 -48.94 14.48
CA LYS A 84 -3.80 -48.15 14.74
C LYS A 84 -2.63 -48.34 13.76
N LEU A 85 -2.63 -47.55 12.69
CA LEU A 85 -1.43 -47.14 11.93
C LEU A 85 -1.57 -45.66 11.58
N SER A 86 -0.55 -44.87 11.96
CA SER A 86 -0.45 -43.39 11.89
C SER A 86 -1.58 -42.58 12.57
N ALA A 87 -1.36 -41.34 13.01
CA ALA A 87 -0.15 -40.53 13.00
C ALA A 87 0.29 -40.14 14.42
N SER A 88 1.60 -40.21 14.70
CA SER A 88 2.22 -39.73 15.94
C SER A 88 3.35 -38.74 15.65
N SER A 89 3.07 -37.82 14.73
CA SER A 89 3.83 -36.60 14.48
C SER A 89 2.83 -35.60 13.91
N ASP A 90 2.52 -34.56 14.68
CA ASP A 90 2.86 -33.20 14.27
C ASP A 90 2.86 -32.30 15.50
N ARG A 91 4.02 -31.70 15.78
CA ARG A 91 4.15 -30.60 16.75
C ARG A 91 3.93 -29.30 15.98
N GLU A 92 2.70 -29.04 15.57
CA GLU A 92 2.39 -27.70 15.05
C GLU A 92 2.67 -26.65 16.14
N PHE A 93 3.35 -25.59 15.74
CA PHE A 93 3.79 -24.56 16.66
C PHE A 93 2.58 -23.75 17.13
N GLY A 94 2.06 -24.09 18.32
CA GLY A 94 1.15 -23.26 19.12
C GLY A 94 1.81 -21.98 19.64
N CYS A 95 2.57 -21.28 18.79
CA CYS A 95 3.18 -20.00 19.09
C CYS A 95 2.09 -18.92 19.11
N THR A 96 1.48 -18.80 20.29
CA THR A 96 0.91 -17.56 20.83
C THR A 96 0.02 -16.76 19.87
N GLY A 97 -1.28 -16.79 20.11
CA GLY A 97 -2.13 -15.66 19.76
C GLY A 97 -1.56 -14.41 20.43
N CYS A 98 -0.77 -13.63 19.67
CA CYS A 98 -0.26 -12.33 20.11
C CYS A 98 -1.42 -11.34 20.03
N SER A 99 -2.35 -11.49 20.98
CA SER A 99 -3.32 -10.47 21.31
C SER A 99 -2.54 -9.24 21.76
N VAL A 100 -2.26 -8.35 20.80
CA VAL A 100 -1.69 -7.04 21.08
C VAL A 100 -2.64 -6.36 22.05
N GLU A 101 -2.26 -6.30 23.33
CA GLU A 101 -2.92 -5.45 24.29
C GLU A 101 -2.94 -4.05 23.68
N GLN A 102 -4.13 -3.52 23.43
CA GLN A 102 -4.31 -2.20 22.84
C GLN A 102 -3.99 -1.13 23.90
N SER A 103 -2.71 -1.04 24.25
CA SER A 103 -2.16 -0.05 25.16
C SER A 103 -2.62 1.32 24.69
N SER A 104 -3.34 2.05 25.56
CA SER A 104 -3.97 3.34 25.25
C SER A 104 -3.02 4.33 24.60
N THR A 105 -1.72 4.17 24.87
CA THR A 105 -0.56 4.81 24.23
C THR A 105 -0.63 4.89 22.70
N VAL A 106 -1.16 3.89 21.98
CA VAL A 106 -1.19 3.92 20.50
C VAL A 106 -2.05 5.07 19.96
N TRP A 107 -3.03 5.55 20.73
CA TRP A 107 -3.87 6.67 20.33
C TRP A 107 -3.13 8.02 20.29
N PHE A 108 -1.95 8.15 20.92
CA PHE A 108 -1.10 9.34 20.77
C PHE A 108 -0.56 9.52 19.34
N LEU A 109 -0.57 8.48 18.49
CA LEU A 109 -0.20 8.60 17.08
C LEU A 109 -1.16 9.50 16.30
N VAL A 110 -2.44 9.56 16.68
CA VAL A 110 -3.48 10.34 16.00
C VAL A 110 -3.26 11.87 16.10
N PRO A 111 -3.04 12.48 17.28
CA PRO A 111 -2.69 13.90 17.35
C PRO A 111 -1.32 14.23 16.74
N ILE A 112 -0.34 13.32 16.80
CA ILE A 112 0.95 13.50 16.11
C ILE A 112 0.74 13.56 14.59
N ALA A 113 -0.06 12.65 14.03
CA ALA A 113 -0.43 12.63 12.61
C ALA A 113 -1.22 13.88 12.19
N TYR A 114 -2.12 14.38 13.03
CA TYR A 114 -2.80 15.67 12.82
C TYR A 114 -1.78 16.83 12.73
N VAL A 115 -0.86 16.94 13.69
CA VAL A 115 0.18 17.99 13.70
C VAL A 115 1.05 17.91 12.44
N LEU A 116 1.50 16.71 12.04
CA LEU A 116 2.22 16.48 10.78
C LEU A 116 1.41 16.94 9.56
N GLY A 117 0.10 16.68 9.53
CA GLY A 117 -0.82 17.18 8.51
C GLY A 117 -0.89 18.71 8.42
N THR A 118 -0.74 19.43 9.54
CA THR A 118 -0.79 20.91 9.55
C THR A 118 0.35 21.61 8.81
N PHE A 119 1.45 20.88 8.52
CA PHE A 119 2.67 21.43 7.92
C PHE A 119 2.38 22.31 6.68
N PRO A 120 2.87 23.57 6.63
CA PRO A 120 2.37 24.60 5.72
C PRO A 120 3.08 24.60 4.35
N SER A 121 3.22 23.45 3.70
CA SER A 121 4.00 23.21 2.47
C SER A 121 3.83 24.31 1.40
N ALA A 122 2.57 24.64 1.07
CA ALA A 122 2.24 25.64 0.05
C ALA A 122 2.68 27.06 0.42
N ILE A 123 2.60 27.43 1.71
CA ILE A 123 2.97 28.76 2.20
C ILE A 123 4.50 28.89 2.26
N LEU A 124 5.19 27.83 2.70
CA LEU A 124 6.65 27.80 2.74
C LEU A 124 7.25 27.94 1.34
N VAL A 125 6.74 27.17 0.36
CA VAL A 125 7.19 27.27 -1.04
C VAL A 125 6.85 28.63 -1.64
N ALA A 126 5.66 29.19 -1.39
CA ALA A 126 5.28 30.47 -1.98
C ALA A 126 6.07 31.65 -1.40
N ARG A 127 6.27 31.70 -0.08
CA ARG A 127 7.07 32.75 0.58
C ARG A 127 8.55 32.71 0.20
N ALA A 128 9.09 31.53 -0.12
CA ALA A 128 10.44 31.41 -0.69
C ALA A 128 10.60 32.06 -2.08
N TYR A 129 9.50 32.45 -2.73
CA TYR A 129 9.47 33.25 -3.96
C TYR A 129 8.78 34.61 -3.77
N GLY A 130 8.67 35.10 -2.52
CA GLY A 130 8.11 36.41 -2.20
C GLY A 130 6.58 36.55 -2.34
N VAL A 131 5.85 35.47 -2.62
CA VAL A 131 4.40 35.50 -2.86
C VAL A 131 3.63 35.00 -1.63
N ASP A 132 2.61 35.75 -1.21
CA ASP A 132 1.59 35.21 -0.31
C ASP A 132 0.53 34.44 -1.12
N ILE A 133 0.46 33.13 -0.91
CA ILE A 133 -0.50 32.26 -1.59
C ILE A 133 -1.94 32.43 -1.11
N ALA A 134 -2.16 33.13 0.02
CA ALA A 134 -3.48 33.43 0.55
C ALA A 134 -4.20 34.57 -0.19
N THR A 135 -3.44 35.50 -0.80
CA THR A 135 -4.00 36.64 -1.56
C THR A 135 -4.13 36.36 -3.06
N TYR A 136 -3.46 35.32 -3.57
CA TYR A 136 -3.43 35.01 -5.00
C TYR A 136 -4.55 34.06 -5.45
N GLY A 137 -5.14 34.32 -6.62
CA GLY A 137 -6.02 33.40 -7.34
C GLY A 137 -7.23 32.95 -6.51
N SER A 138 -7.27 31.66 -6.16
CA SER A 138 -8.38 31.07 -5.37
C SER A 138 -8.17 31.14 -3.85
N GLY A 139 -7.17 31.87 -3.35
CA GLY A 139 -6.86 32.08 -1.93
C GLY A 139 -6.57 30.82 -1.09
N ASN A 140 -6.51 29.65 -1.73
CA ASN A 140 -6.37 28.36 -1.07
C ASN A 140 -4.88 27.94 -1.03
N PRO A 141 -4.28 27.67 0.14
CA PRO A 141 -2.88 27.26 0.26
C PRO A 141 -2.71 25.79 -0.15
N GLY A 142 -2.60 25.53 -1.45
CA GLY A 142 -2.39 24.19 -2.00
C GLY A 142 -1.86 24.19 -3.44
N ALA A 143 -1.37 23.03 -3.87
CA ALA A 143 -0.61 22.82 -5.11
C ALA A 143 -1.18 23.55 -6.35
N SER A 144 -2.48 23.40 -6.65
CA SER A 144 -3.10 24.01 -7.83
C SER A 144 -3.09 25.54 -7.83
N ASN A 145 -3.10 26.18 -6.66
CA ASN A 145 -2.99 27.64 -6.58
C ASN A 145 -1.54 28.09 -6.77
N VAL A 146 -0.57 27.31 -6.26
CA VAL A 146 0.86 27.53 -6.45
C VAL A 146 1.27 27.29 -7.92
N THR A 147 0.62 26.37 -8.63
CA THR A 147 0.81 26.21 -10.09
C THR A 147 0.48 27.49 -10.86
N ARG A 148 -0.60 28.19 -10.50
CA ARG A 148 -0.98 29.47 -11.13
C ARG A 148 0.00 30.58 -10.75
N ALA A 149 0.30 30.72 -9.46
CA ALA A 149 1.13 31.80 -8.94
C ALA A 149 2.62 31.72 -9.32
N LEU A 150 3.18 30.50 -9.41
CA LEU A 150 4.63 30.26 -9.48
C LEU A 150 5.01 29.14 -10.47
N GLY A 151 4.07 28.75 -11.35
CA GLY A 151 4.28 27.75 -12.40
C GLY A 151 4.23 26.30 -11.93
N TRP A 152 3.98 25.39 -12.90
CA TRP A 152 3.72 23.97 -12.65
C TRP A 152 4.79 23.25 -11.84
N ARG A 153 6.07 23.61 -12.01
CA ARG A 153 7.18 23.01 -11.25
C ARG A 153 7.03 23.24 -9.75
N LYS A 154 6.57 24.42 -9.31
CA LYS A 154 6.36 24.72 -7.88
C LYS A 154 5.09 24.08 -7.35
N GLY A 155 4.03 24.02 -8.16
CA GLY A 155 2.83 23.25 -7.85
C GLY A 155 3.11 21.76 -7.61
N VAL A 156 3.93 21.12 -8.44
CA VAL A 156 4.36 19.72 -8.27
C VAL A 156 5.16 19.51 -6.98
N TRP A 157 6.08 20.41 -6.63
CA TRP A 157 6.80 20.34 -5.34
C TRP A 157 5.86 20.44 -4.14
N VAL A 158 4.85 21.32 -4.18
CA VAL A 158 3.85 21.44 -3.11
C VAL A 158 2.95 20.21 -3.04
N TYR A 159 2.53 19.65 -4.19
CA TYR A 159 1.79 18.39 -4.24
C TYR A 159 2.60 17.26 -3.61
N PHE A 160 3.88 17.13 -3.96
CA PHE A 160 4.77 16.10 -3.40
C PHE A 160 4.88 16.23 -1.89
N LEU A 161 5.23 17.42 -1.36
CA LEU A 161 5.33 17.66 0.10
C LEU A 161 4.01 17.39 0.84
N ASP A 162 2.87 17.82 0.28
CA ASP A 162 1.56 17.57 0.88
C ASP A 162 1.15 16.09 0.81
N ALA A 163 1.62 15.33 -0.18
CA ALA A 163 1.43 13.87 -0.24
C ALA A 163 2.37 13.15 0.72
N THR A 164 3.66 13.51 0.77
CA THR A 164 4.66 12.89 1.67
C THR A 164 4.21 12.95 3.12
N LYS A 165 3.70 14.09 3.62
CA LYS A 165 3.22 14.17 5.01
C LYS A 165 1.99 13.28 5.30
N GLY A 166 1.13 13.05 4.30
CA GLY A 166 0.01 12.12 4.39
C GLY A 166 0.46 10.66 4.39
N ALA A 167 1.39 10.31 3.51
CA ALA A 167 2.02 8.99 3.47
C ALA A 167 2.78 8.69 4.77
N MET A 168 3.58 9.63 5.28
CA MET A 168 4.29 9.48 6.56
C MET A 168 3.33 9.27 7.74
N ALA A 169 2.21 10.00 7.79
CA ALA A 169 1.20 9.82 8.82
C ALA A 169 0.54 8.43 8.77
N ALA A 170 0.10 7.98 7.60
CA ALA A 170 -0.48 6.65 7.43
C ALA A 170 0.55 5.53 7.71
N LEU A 171 1.78 5.69 7.24
CA LEU A 171 2.86 4.71 7.42
C LEU A 171 3.29 4.60 8.89
N MET A 172 3.31 5.71 9.63
CA MET A 172 3.54 5.71 11.08
C MET A 172 2.47 4.88 11.81
N GLY A 173 1.19 5.06 11.46
CA GLY A 173 0.11 4.23 12.00
C GLY A 173 0.24 2.75 11.63
N LEU A 174 0.53 2.47 10.35
CA LEU A 174 0.69 1.11 9.82
C LEU A 174 1.81 0.33 10.50
N VAL A 175 3.00 0.94 10.63
CA VAL A 175 4.21 0.28 11.16
C VAL A 175 4.14 0.10 12.68
N LEU A 176 3.49 1.02 13.41
CA LEU A 176 3.46 0.99 14.88
C LEU A 176 2.24 0.29 15.48
N SER A 177 1.12 0.19 14.73
CA SER A 177 -0.14 -0.36 15.25
C SER A 177 -1.04 -1.01 14.18
N GLY A 178 -0.53 -1.26 12.97
CA GLY A 178 -1.26 -1.96 11.91
C GLY A 178 -2.28 -1.11 11.14
N LEU A 179 -2.94 -1.76 10.17
CA LEU A 179 -3.75 -1.09 9.15
C LEU A 179 -4.87 -0.17 9.69
N PRO A 180 -5.66 -0.54 10.73
CA PRO A 180 -6.69 0.36 11.26
C PRO A 180 -6.12 1.68 11.81
N MET A 181 -4.93 1.67 12.41
CA MET A 181 -4.28 2.90 12.88
C MET A 181 -3.69 3.72 11.73
N ALA A 182 -3.32 3.09 10.61
CA ALA A 182 -2.95 3.80 9.38
C ALA A 182 -4.10 4.67 8.86
N TYR A 183 -5.34 4.15 8.87
CA TYR A 183 -6.54 4.91 8.53
C TYR A 183 -6.80 6.08 9.49
N TRP A 184 -6.72 5.86 10.81
CA TRP A 184 -6.89 6.93 11.80
C TRP A 184 -5.84 8.04 11.68
N CYS A 185 -4.56 7.67 11.54
CA CYS A 185 -3.48 8.64 11.35
C CYS A 185 -3.59 9.37 10.00
N GLY A 186 -3.96 8.65 8.93
CA GLY A 186 -4.20 9.25 7.62
C GLY A 186 -5.34 10.25 7.62
N ALA A 187 -6.49 9.89 8.20
CA ALA A 187 -7.62 10.79 8.38
C ALA A 187 -7.24 12.03 9.21
N ALA A 188 -6.52 11.84 10.32
CA ALA A 188 -6.02 12.94 11.15
C ALA A 188 -5.10 13.90 10.36
N ALA A 189 -4.21 13.39 9.52
CA ALA A 189 -3.34 14.22 8.68
C ALA A 189 -4.10 14.98 7.58
N ILE A 190 -5.15 14.38 7.00
CA ILE A 190 -6.06 15.06 6.06
C ILE A 190 -6.81 16.20 6.77
N VAL A 191 -7.34 15.95 7.97
CA VAL A 191 -7.99 16.97 8.81
C VAL A 191 -7.01 18.08 9.19
N GLY A 192 -5.77 17.74 9.58
CA GLY A 192 -4.71 18.71 9.88
C GLY A 192 -4.32 19.58 8.68
N HIS A 193 -4.30 19.00 7.47
CA HIS A 193 -4.08 19.77 6.23
C HIS A 193 -5.22 20.76 5.96
N MET A 194 -6.48 20.37 6.19
CA MET A 194 -7.68 21.18 5.89
C MET A 194 -8.03 22.23 6.96
N PHE A 195 -7.81 21.87 8.22
CA PHE A 195 -8.20 22.61 9.43
C PHE A 195 -7.01 22.70 10.42
N PRO A 196 -5.90 23.34 10.03
CA PRO A 196 -4.72 23.52 10.87
C PRO A 196 -4.96 24.52 12.01
N VAL A 197 -4.85 24.06 13.26
CA VAL A 197 -5.04 24.89 14.46
C VAL A 197 -4.12 26.12 14.47
N PHE A 198 -2.84 25.94 14.15
CA PHE A 198 -1.82 27.01 14.08
C PHE A 198 -2.03 28.04 12.96
N ARG A 199 -3.09 27.90 12.15
CA ARG A 199 -3.44 28.83 11.05
C ARG A 199 -4.95 29.13 11.04
N HIS A 200 -5.56 29.23 12.23
CA HIS A 200 -6.99 29.55 12.42
C HIS A 200 -7.93 28.65 11.59
N PHE A 201 -7.59 27.36 11.47
CA PHE A 201 -8.30 26.36 10.67
C PHE A 201 -8.39 26.65 9.15
N ARG A 202 -7.60 27.61 8.63
CA ARG A 202 -7.51 27.96 7.19
C ARG A 202 -6.44 27.11 6.49
N GLY A 203 -6.80 25.86 6.20
CA GLY A 203 -5.98 24.89 5.48
C GLY A 203 -6.30 24.77 3.99
N GLY A 204 -5.65 23.78 3.35
CA GLY A 204 -5.91 23.43 1.96
C GLY A 204 -7.12 22.49 1.80
N LYS A 205 -7.17 21.71 0.72
CA LYS A 205 -8.31 20.83 0.39
C LYS A 205 -8.06 19.33 0.54
N GLY A 206 -6.89 18.92 1.04
CA GLY A 206 -6.60 17.54 1.39
C GLY A 206 -6.35 16.57 0.23
N VAL A 207 -6.57 16.91 -1.05
CA VAL A 207 -6.40 15.96 -2.18
C VAL A 207 -5.01 15.32 -2.22
N ALA A 208 -3.94 16.14 -2.16
CA ALA A 208 -2.56 15.64 -2.19
C ALA A 208 -2.22 14.79 -0.95
N THR A 209 -2.63 15.25 0.23
CA THR A 209 -2.44 14.50 1.49
C THR A 209 -3.25 13.20 1.48
N GLY A 210 -4.45 13.21 0.90
CA GLY A 210 -5.30 12.04 0.71
C GLY A 210 -4.71 11.03 -0.27
N SER A 211 -4.14 11.46 -1.41
CA SER A 211 -3.43 10.54 -2.32
C SER A 211 -2.14 9.99 -1.69
N GLY A 212 -1.48 10.73 -0.80
CA GLY A 212 -0.38 10.24 0.02
C GLY A 212 -0.80 9.18 1.05
N VAL A 213 -1.90 9.39 1.76
CA VAL A 213 -2.51 8.38 2.66
C VAL A 213 -2.92 7.14 1.87
N LEU A 214 -3.60 7.34 0.73
CA LEU A 214 -4.08 6.27 -0.15
C LEU A 214 -2.93 5.40 -0.65
N LEU A 215 -1.77 5.99 -0.97
CA LEU A 215 -0.58 5.26 -1.41
C LEU A 215 -0.05 4.27 -0.36
N VAL A 216 -0.38 4.46 0.93
CA VAL A 216 0.01 3.55 2.01
C VAL A 216 -1.07 2.51 2.30
N VAL A 217 -2.34 2.92 2.36
CA VAL A 217 -3.43 2.01 2.75
C VAL A 217 -4.00 1.19 1.57
N GLN A 218 -3.97 1.74 0.36
CA GLN A 218 -4.43 1.09 -0.88
C GLN A 218 -3.48 1.41 -2.06
N PRO A 219 -2.27 0.80 -2.09
CA PRO A 219 -1.19 1.17 -3.00
C PRO A 219 -1.46 0.92 -4.49
N LEU A 220 -2.43 0.06 -4.83
CA LEU A 220 -2.86 -0.18 -6.23
C LEU A 220 -3.79 0.93 -6.72
N LEU A 221 -4.73 1.36 -5.89
CA LEU A 221 -5.73 2.37 -6.22
C LEU A 221 -5.16 3.80 -6.25
N ALA A 222 -4.13 4.09 -5.46
CA ALA A 222 -3.48 5.40 -5.43
C ALA A 222 -2.93 5.88 -6.80
N PRO A 223 -2.10 5.12 -7.55
CA PRO A 223 -1.66 5.53 -8.88
C PRO A 223 -2.81 5.62 -9.88
N LEU A 224 -3.86 4.78 -9.77
CA LEU A 224 -5.05 4.86 -10.62
C LEU A 224 -5.81 6.17 -10.39
N ALA A 225 -6.03 6.57 -9.13
CA ALA A 225 -6.67 7.84 -8.79
C ALA A 225 -5.84 9.06 -9.27
N VAL A 226 -4.51 9.01 -9.15
CA VAL A 226 -3.61 10.07 -9.66
C VAL A 226 -3.58 10.12 -11.19
N ALA A 227 -3.61 8.97 -11.87
CA ALA A 227 -3.71 8.91 -13.33
C ALA A 227 -5.04 9.47 -13.83
N LEU A 228 -6.17 9.08 -13.21
CA LEU A 228 -7.49 9.63 -13.51
C LEU A 228 -7.55 11.14 -13.27
N TRP A 229 -6.98 11.62 -12.15
CA TRP A 229 -6.84 13.06 -11.88
C TRP A 229 -6.09 13.78 -12.99
N TRP A 230 -4.95 13.23 -13.43
CA TRP A 230 -4.10 13.82 -14.46
C TRP A 230 -4.80 13.85 -15.83
N ILE A 231 -5.45 12.75 -16.23
CA ILE A 231 -6.20 12.64 -17.49
C ILE A 231 -7.32 13.69 -17.54
N ILE A 232 -8.19 13.73 -16.53
CA ILE A 232 -9.29 14.72 -16.48
C ILE A 232 -8.75 16.15 -16.44
N THR A 233 -7.70 16.40 -15.65
CA THR A 233 -7.09 17.74 -15.56
C THR A 233 -6.47 18.19 -16.88
N LYS A 234 -5.87 17.27 -17.65
CA LYS A 234 -5.30 17.55 -18.97
C LYS A 234 -6.36 17.76 -20.05
N LEU A 235 -7.44 16.97 -20.05
CA LEU A 235 -8.53 17.10 -21.02
C LEU A 235 -9.40 18.35 -20.80
N THR A 236 -9.49 18.85 -19.56
CA THR A 236 -10.44 19.93 -19.19
C THR A 236 -9.78 21.23 -18.75
N GLY A 237 -8.46 21.24 -18.56
CA GLY A 237 -7.70 22.33 -17.93
C GLY A 237 -8.00 22.53 -16.43
N LYS A 238 -8.99 21.83 -15.86
CA LYS A 238 -9.57 22.14 -14.54
C LYS A 238 -9.17 21.11 -13.49
N ALA A 239 -8.11 21.42 -12.75
CA ALA A 239 -7.62 20.61 -11.64
C ALA A 239 -8.69 20.30 -10.57
N ALA A 240 -9.65 21.20 -10.35
CA ALA A 240 -10.75 20.95 -9.40
C ALA A 240 -11.74 19.89 -9.89
N LEU A 241 -11.97 19.79 -11.21
CA LEU A 241 -12.80 18.74 -11.80
C LEU A 241 -12.11 17.38 -11.73
N GLY A 242 -10.80 17.35 -12.05
CA GLY A 242 -9.96 16.17 -11.83
C GLY A 242 -9.98 15.70 -10.38
N SER A 243 -9.88 16.62 -9.41
CA SER A 243 -9.95 16.30 -7.98
C SER A 243 -11.31 15.71 -7.59
N VAL A 244 -12.43 16.30 -8.02
CA VAL A 244 -13.77 15.80 -7.68
C VAL A 244 -13.99 14.40 -8.25
N ILE A 245 -13.65 14.17 -9.53
CA ILE A 245 -13.84 12.86 -10.17
C ILE A 245 -12.91 11.79 -9.55
N ALA A 246 -11.63 12.09 -9.37
CA ALA A 246 -10.69 11.14 -8.78
C ALA A 246 -11.04 10.76 -7.34
N VAL A 247 -11.46 11.73 -6.52
CA VAL A 247 -11.84 11.48 -5.11
C VAL A 247 -13.16 10.70 -5.00
N ALA A 248 -14.12 10.95 -5.89
CA ALA A 248 -15.37 10.18 -5.98
C ALA A 248 -15.15 8.75 -6.49
N PHE A 249 -14.10 8.51 -7.29
CA PHE A 249 -13.76 7.18 -7.78
C PHE A 249 -13.15 6.27 -6.69
N VAL A 250 -12.43 6.81 -5.70
CA VAL A 250 -11.71 5.97 -4.71
C VAL A 250 -12.64 4.99 -3.95
N PRO A 251 -13.79 5.39 -3.39
CA PRO A 251 -14.68 4.43 -2.71
C PRO A 251 -15.25 3.36 -3.66
N VAL A 252 -15.39 3.66 -4.96
CA VAL A 252 -15.82 2.70 -5.98
C VAL A 252 -14.71 1.69 -6.30
N GLY A 253 -13.45 2.13 -6.28
CA GLY A 253 -12.29 1.26 -6.37
C GLY A 253 -12.26 0.20 -5.25
N LEU A 254 -12.49 0.60 -4.00
CA LEU A 254 -12.55 -0.34 -2.87
C LEU A 254 -13.66 -1.40 -3.03
N ILE A 255 -14.81 -1.04 -3.62
CA ILE A 255 -15.88 -2.01 -3.92
C ILE A 255 -15.42 -3.03 -4.97
N TRP A 256 -14.68 -2.61 -5.99
CA TRP A 256 -14.16 -3.48 -7.04
C TRP A 256 -13.02 -4.38 -6.54
N GLU A 257 -12.16 -3.87 -5.65
CA GLU A 257 -11.09 -4.62 -4.99
C GLU A 257 -11.63 -5.61 -3.92
N GLY A 258 -12.92 -5.56 -3.59
CA GLY A 258 -13.53 -6.41 -2.56
C GLY A 258 -13.12 -6.05 -1.13
N ALA A 259 -12.69 -4.81 -0.90
CA ALA A 259 -12.19 -4.34 0.38
C ALA A 259 -13.25 -4.41 1.49
N PRO A 260 -12.86 -4.68 2.75
CA PRO A 260 -13.81 -4.86 3.84
C PRO A 260 -14.56 -3.56 4.15
N ALA A 261 -15.84 -3.69 4.55
CA ALA A 261 -16.77 -2.55 4.66
C ALA A 261 -16.29 -1.41 5.59
N TRP A 262 -15.44 -1.70 6.58
CA TRP A 262 -14.88 -0.68 7.47
C TRP A 262 -13.84 0.22 6.76
N GLU A 263 -13.07 -0.31 5.82
CA GLU A 263 -12.17 0.48 4.97
C GLU A 263 -12.97 1.35 3.99
N PHE A 264 -14.01 0.78 3.39
CA PHE A 264 -14.94 1.54 2.53
C PHE A 264 -15.53 2.74 3.29
N VAL A 265 -16.02 2.54 4.52
CA VAL A 265 -16.54 3.64 5.35
C VAL A 265 -15.46 4.68 5.69
N ALA A 266 -14.24 4.26 6.04
CA ALA A 266 -13.15 5.17 6.35
C ALA A 266 -12.72 6.02 5.12
N VAL A 267 -12.59 5.40 3.95
CA VAL A 267 -12.25 6.07 2.69
C VAL A 267 -13.39 6.95 2.20
N ALA A 268 -14.64 6.48 2.26
CA ALA A 268 -15.82 7.25 1.89
C ALA A 268 -15.97 8.50 2.77
N GLY A 269 -15.74 8.40 4.08
CA GLY A 269 -15.74 9.54 4.99
C GLY A 269 -14.65 10.58 4.65
N CYS A 270 -13.43 10.13 4.38
CA CYS A 270 -12.34 11.01 3.94
C CYS A 270 -12.64 11.67 2.57
N SER A 271 -13.15 10.90 1.61
CA SER A 271 -13.56 11.41 0.29
C SER A 271 -14.70 12.43 0.39
N ALA A 272 -15.72 12.16 1.20
CA ALA A 272 -16.82 13.09 1.45
C ALA A 272 -16.32 14.41 2.05
N LEU A 273 -15.40 14.35 3.03
CA LEU A 273 -14.78 15.55 3.60
C LEU A 273 -14.00 16.38 2.55
N ILE A 274 -13.23 15.70 1.68
CA ILE A 274 -12.52 16.35 0.57
C ILE A 274 -13.50 16.98 -0.44
N LEU A 275 -14.61 16.30 -0.76
CA LEU A 275 -15.65 16.80 -1.68
C LEU A 275 -16.41 18.00 -1.11
N VAL A 276 -16.77 17.98 0.18
CA VAL A 276 -17.33 19.15 0.89
C VAL A 276 -16.36 20.33 0.84
N LYS A 277 -15.06 20.10 1.05
CA LYS A 277 -14.01 21.13 0.92
C LYS A 277 -13.81 21.61 -0.54
N HIS A 278 -14.39 20.93 -1.53
CA HIS A 278 -14.47 21.38 -2.94
C HIS A 278 -15.77 22.12 -3.30
N TRP A 279 -16.73 22.29 -2.38
CA TRP A 279 -18.03 22.92 -2.68
C TRP A 279 -17.91 24.25 -3.44
N SER A 280 -16.99 25.15 -3.04
CA SER A 280 -16.79 26.44 -3.73
C SER A 280 -16.37 26.27 -5.21
N ASN A 281 -15.67 25.18 -5.55
CA ASN A 281 -15.25 24.88 -6.91
C ASN A 281 -16.39 24.21 -7.69
N ILE A 282 -17.22 23.40 -7.05
CA ILE A 282 -18.43 22.84 -7.66
C ILE A 282 -19.38 23.99 -8.06
N VAL A 283 -19.62 24.94 -7.16
CA VAL A 283 -20.42 26.15 -7.43
C VAL A 283 -19.82 26.98 -8.59
N ARG A 284 -18.51 27.26 -8.57
CA ARG A 284 -17.85 27.96 -9.70
C ARG A 284 -17.88 27.16 -11.01
N MET A 285 -17.79 25.83 -10.98
CA MET A 285 -17.89 25.01 -12.20
C MET A 285 -19.28 25.10 -12.81
N ILE A 286 -20.34 25.04 -11.99
CA ILE A 286 -21.74 25.23 -12.42
C ILE A 286 -21.93 26.62 -13.05
N ARG A 287 -21.36 27.67 -12.44
CA ARG A 287 -21.38 29.05 -12.96
C ARG A 287 -20.42 29.31 -14.13
N ARG A 288 -19.61 28.33 -14.53
CA ARG A 288 -18.50 28.44 -15.51
C ARG A 288 -17.33 29.37 -15.09
N GLU A 289 -17.30 29.82 -13.85
CA GLU A 289 -16.30 30.70 -13.21
C GLU A 289 -15.02 29.97 -12.72
N GLU A 290 -14.95 28.64 -12.76
CA GLU A 290 -13.81 27.90 -12.15
C GLU A 290 -12.52 28.02 -12.98
N HIS A 291 -11.51 28.65 -12.36
CA HIS A 291 -10.20 28.93 -12.95
C HIS A 291 -9.46 27.68 -13.47
N SER A 292 -8.81 27.83 -14.62
CA SER A 292 -7.85 26.87 -15.17
C SER A 292 -6.70 26.53 -14.19
N LEU A 293 -5.99 25.43 -14.43
CA LEU A 293 -4.75 25.11 -13.72
C LEU A 293 -3.57 25.96 -14.23
N SER A 294 -3.53 26.26 -15.53
CA SER A 294 -2.58 27.21 -16.14
C SER A 294 -3.35 28.25 -16.94
N GLU A 295 -2.92 29.50 -16.84
CA GLU A 295 -3.16 30.47 -17.92
C GLU A 295 -2.25 30.06 -19.10
N ASN A 296 -2.79 30.18 -20.31
CA ASN A 296 -2.10 29.98 -21.59
C ASN A 296 -1.97 31.35 -22.26
#